data_AF-A0A354BTF6-F1
#
_entry.id   AF-A0A354BTF6-F1
#
_cell.length_a   1.000
_cell.length_b   1.000
_cell.length_c   1.000
_cell.angle_alpha   90.00
_cell.angle_beta   90.00
_cell.angle_gamma   90.00
#
_symmetry.space_group_name_H-M   'P 1'
#
loop_
_entity.id
_entity.type
_entity.pdbx_description
1 polymer ?
#
loop_
_entity_poly.entity_id
_entity_poly.type
_entity_poly.pdbx_seq_one_letter_code
_entity_poly.pdbx_strand_id
1 'polypeptide(L)'
;MRDKRILFQLFAALCSILILCGSCEKNNNKSPVRVLILSGKNNHEWSKTTPLLQRIYIETRLFTADVTDEPDTLDFNSFKRYDVIVSNRNTWPDNDIRMTPEWEKDFMQYIREGGGAVFIHAGASSFYTWEDYHSIGIGRWGKETSHGKPQRGKVYGFDQDHPITRGVIDFFIVDELWEKTDIHPDAIPIASISWSDETDGHKADEKALFTCQTGKGRSFYTILGHDERALLNTGLQTLLIRGTLWVAGREKMPELQQELAARDQENRTLSWEKTDTSFCLKNGVHPVWKFNFNNRYGRPYFHPVSASGTILTCVDPPDHPWHIGLWFCWKFINKVNYWEFLDEFKTEKTGYRSAGITEIKNISFKNNDDFSAEIEMDISYHPDGGENVLTEKSVIAISPPSDNGSYYIDYDNTYTAVVEEVILDRTPVTTEPGGRTWGGYAGLSVRFSQDFTDPFIIAPTDSADYKKNSWVYMGFNTLTGDTAGMSIIQDPGFTTTNTSWYIIRTPDIPFFYYSPAVLYDGKIILNKGDQLHLKYRVCIIPGKTGREELEKKYNEYVNQI
;
A
#
# COMPACT_ATOMS: atom_id res chain seq x y z
N MET A 1 -77.44 -30.56 31.85
CA MET A 1 -77.90 -29.51 32.78
C MET A 1 -77.00 -28.30 32.56
N ARG A 2 -77.52 -27.30 31.83
CA ARG A 2 -77.83 -25.94 32.33
C ARG A 2 -76.60 -25.12 32.75
N ASP A 3 -76.24 -24.20 31.87
CA ASP A 3 -76.01 -22.76 32.08
C ASP A 3 -75.58 -22.27 33.48
N LYS A 4 -74.48 -21.49 33.49
CA LYS A 4 -74.39 -20.06 33.92
C LYS A 4 -72.90 -19.65 33.95
N ARG A 5 -72.45 -18.78 33.02
CA ARG A 5 -72.36 -17.30 33.10
C ARG A 5 -71.46 -16.79 34.24
N ILE A 6 -70.22 -16.37 33.93
CA ILE A 6 -69.73 -14.97 33.71
C ILE A 6 -69.37 -14.23 35.01
N LEU A 7 -68.08 -13.94 35.20
CA LEU A 7 -67.49 -12.65 35.66
C LEU A 7 -65.94 -12.76 35.51
N PHE A 8 -65.33 -12.22 34.45
CA PHE A 8 -64.70 -10.89 34.33
C PHE A 8 -63.36 -10.71 35.09
N GLN A 9 -62.26 -10.57 34.33
CA GLN A 9 -61.30 -9.43 34.31
C GLN A 9 -59.99 -9.87 33.61
N LEU A 10 -59.76 -9.37 32.39
CA LEU A 10 -58.75 -8.35 32.00
C LEU A 10 -57.33 -8.95 31.79
N PHE A 11 -56.91 -9.13 30.53
CA PHE A 11 -55.97 -8.26 29.76
C PHE A 11 -54.51 -8.50 30.14
N ALA A 12 -53.51 -8.67 29.26
CA ALA A 12 -53.33 -8.81 27.81
C ALA A 12 -51.87 -9.33 27.65
N ALA A 13 -51.49 -10.02 26.59
CA ALA A 13 -50.62 -9.40 25.58
C ALA A 13 -50.59 -10.24 24.29
N LEU A 14 -50.76 -9.50 23.18
CA LEU A 14 -50.62 -9.89 21.79
C LEU A 14 -49.25 -10.52 21.47
N CYS A 15 -49.27 -11.65 20.76
CA CYS A 15 -48.20 -12.03 19.84
C CYS A 15 -48.53 -11.49 18.44
N SER A 16 -47.90 -10.37 18.07
CA SER A 16 -47.93 -9.85 16.71
C SER A 16 -46.94 -10.62 15.84
N ILE A 17 -47.45 -11.43 14.91
CA ILE A 17 -46.66 -12.02 13.82
C ILE A 17 -46.41 -10.90 12.79
N LEU A 18 -45.22 -10.31 12.85
CA LEU A 18 -44.69 -9.47 11.77
C LEU A 18 -44.08 -10.40 10.72
N ILE A 19 -44.80 -10.56 9.61
CA ILE A 19 -44.26 -11.09 8.37
C ILE A 19 -43.26 -10.04 7.85
N LEU A 20 -41.99 -10.20 8.21
CA LEU A 20 -40.90 -9.51 7.50
C LEU A 20 -40.76 -10.20 6.13
N CYS A 21 -41.37 -9.59 5.13
CA CYS A 21 -40.95 -9.73 3.74
C CYS A 21 -39.47 -9.35 3.69
N GLY A 22 -38.60 -10.36 3.74
CA GLY A 22 -37.20 -10.21 3.33
C GLY A 22 -37.20 -9.82 1.86
N SER A 23 -37.06 -8.53 1.59
CA SER A 23 -36.57 -8.05 0.31
C SER A 23 -35.21 -8.71 0.08
N CYS A 24 -35.23 -9.75 -0.74
CA CYS A 24 -34.04 -10.36 -1.30
C CYS A 24 -33.35 -9.29 -2.15
N GLU A 25 -32.48 -8.48 -1.54
CA GLU A 25 -31.49 -7.72 -2.30
C GLU A 25 -30.69 -8.75 -3.09
N LYS A 26 -30.96 -8.80 -4.40
CA LYS A 26 -30.08 -9.47 -5.34
C LYS A 26 -28.72 -8.82 -5.18
N ASN A 27 -27.82 -9.49 -4.46
CA ASN A 27 -26.39 -9.18 -4.49
C ASN A 27 -25.95 -9.31 -5.95
N ASN A 28 -25.93 -8.18 -6.66
CA ASN A 28 -25.49 -8.02 -8.03
C ASN A 28 -23.96 -8.13 -8.06
N ASN A 29 -23.39 -9.27 -7.66
CA ASN A 29 -21.98 -9.56 -7.91
C ASN A 29 -21.83 -9.81 -9.41
N LYS A 30 -21.78 -8.72 -10.18
CA LYS A 30 -21.36 -8.76 -11.58
C LYS A 30 -19.96 -9.38 -11.61
N SER A 31 -19.70 -10.26 -12.58
CA SER A 31 -18.39 -10.89 -12.80
C SER A 31 -17.26 -9.83 -12.86
N PRO A 32 -16.00 -10.19 -12.56
CA PRO A 32 -14.87 -9.26 -12.71
C PRO A 32 -14.84 -8.62 -14.10
N VAL A 33 -14.47 -7.34 -14.17
CA VAL A 33 -14.30 -6.60 -15.43
C VAL A 33 -13.08 -7.14 -16.17
N ARG A 34 -13.24 -7.52 -17.44
CA ARG A 34 -12.16 -8.08 -18.25
C ARG A 34 -11.38 -6.97 -18.92
N VAL A 35 -10.11 -6.83 -18.57
CA VAL A 35 -9.20 -5.81 -19.08
C VAL A 35 -8.19 -6.46 -20.02
N LEU A 36 -7.93 -5.83 -21.17
CA LEU A 36 -6.75 -6.09 -21.99
C LEU A 36 -5.83 -4.87 -21.94
N ILE A 37 -4.59 -5.07 -21.50
CA ILE A 37 -3.54 -4.04 -21.50
C ILE A 37 -2.76 -4.14 -22.81
N LEU A 38 -2.73 -3.06 -23.58
CA LEU A 38 -1.88 -2.92 -24.76
C LEU A 38 -0.48 -2.47 -24.32
N SER A 39 0.53 -3.25 -24.70
CA SER A 39 1.93 -3.12 -24.29
C SER A 39 2.86 -3.28 -25.51
N GLY A 40 4.15 -3.56 -25.32
CA GLY A 40 5.07 -3.98 -26.39
C GLY A 40 5.81 -2.85 -27.12
N LYS A 41 5.30 -1.60 -27.07
CA LYS A 41 5.97 -0.43 -27.66
C LYS A 41 5.57 0.86 -26.94
N ASN A 42 6.54 1.58 -26.37
CA ASN A 42 6.33 2.88 -25.74
C ASN A 42 7.68 3.60 -25.65
N ASN A 43 7.71 4.94 -25.72
CA ASN A 43 8.91 5.73 -25.43
C ASN A 43 9.25 5.78 -23.93
N HIS A 44 8.35 5.31 -23.06
CA HIS A 44 8.58 5.09 -21.63
C HIS A 44 8.93 3.62 -21.32
N GLU A 45 9.34 3.34 -20.08
CA GLU A 45 9.77 2.02 -19.58
C GLU A 45 8.59 1.04 -19.38
N TRP A 46 7.86 0.74 -20.46
CA TRP A 46 6.65 -0.09 -20.46
C TRP A 46 6.86 -1.50 -19.90
N SER A 47 8.06 -2.06 -20.07
CA SER A 47 8.40 -3.38 -19.52
C SER A 47 8.35 -3.42 -17.99
N LYS A 48 8.48 -2.25 -17.33
CA LYS A 48 8.33 -2.10 -15.88
C LYS A 48 6.94 -1.65 -15.49
N THR A 49 6.32 -0.73 -16.24
CA THR A 49 5.00 -0.20 -15.88
C THR A 49 3.85 -1.17 -16.19
N THR A 50 3.92 -1.97 -17.26
CA THR A 50 2.87 -2.93 -17.63
C THR A 50 2.61 -3.98 -16.52
N PRO A 51 3.61 -4.65 -15.93
CA PRO A 51 3.38 -5.56 -14.81
C PRO A 51 2.73 -4.89 -13.59
N LEU A 52 3.11 -3.64 -13.28
CA LEU A 52 2.49 -2.88 -12.19
C LEU A 52 1.03 -2.53 -12.50
N LEU A 53 0.71 -2.11 -13.72
CA LEU A 53 -0.66 -1.88 -14.16
C LEU A 53 -1.52 -3.15 -14.05
N GLN A 54 -0.98 -4.29 -14.51
CA GLN A 54 -1.66 -5.56 -14.37
C GLN A 54 -1.94 -5.87 -12.89
N ARG A 55 -0.94 -5.68 -12.03
CA ARG A 55 -1.05 -5.88 -10.58
C ARG A 55 -2.15 -5.01 -9.95
N ILE A 56 -2.18 -3.72 -10.26
CA ILE A 56 -3.19 -2.75 -9.77
C ILE A 56 -4.61 -3.27 -10.03
N TYR A 57 -4.85 -3.87 -11.21
CA TYR A 57 -6.17 -4.42 -11.53
C TYR A 57 -6.45 -5.73 -10.81
N ILE A 58 -5.55 -6.72 -10.88
CA ILE A 58 -5.85 -8.07 -10.37
C ILE A 58 -5.96 -8.13 -8.83
N GLU A 59 -5.21 -7.30 -8.10
CA GLU A 59 -5.18 -7.35 -6.63
C GLU A 59 -6.52 -6.95 -6.01
N THR A 60 -7.29 -6.10 -6.68
CA THR A 60 -8.63 -5.70 -6.24
C THR A 60 -9.66 -6.83 -6.32
N ARG A 61 -9.38 -7.86 -7.14
CA ARG A 61 -10.34 -8.91 -7.56
C ARG A 61 -11.59 -8.38 -8.28
N LEU A 62 -11.63 -7.09 -8.60
CA LEU A 62 -12.69 -6.46 -9.40
C LEU A 62 -12.47 -6.67 -10.90
N PHE A 63 -11.26 -7.07 -11.29
CA PHE A 63 -10.84 -7.23 -12.68
C PHE A 63 -10.14 -8.58 -12.91
N THR A 64 -10.20 -9.05 -14.16
CA THR A 64 -9.15 -9.90 -14.75
C THR A 64 -8.37 -9.03 -15.74
N ALA A 65 -7.06 -9.21 -15.84
CA ALA A 65 -6.23 -8.39 -16.71
C ALA A 65 -5.26 -9.26 -17.53
N ASP A 66 -5.48 -9.29 -18.84
CA ASP A 66 -4.57 -9.89 -19.81
C ASP A 66 -3.67 -8.81 -20.43
N VAL A 67 -2.52 -9.21 -20.97
CA VAL A 67 -1.54 -8.31 -21.61
C VAL A 67 -1.28 -8.81 -23.03
N THR A 68 -1.15 -7.89 -23.99
CA THR A 68 -0.62 -8.19 -25.32
C THR A 68 0.46 -7.19 -25.71
N ASP A 69 1.59 -7.71 -26.20
CA ASP A 69 2.66 -6.93 -26.82
C ASP A 69 2.48 -6.82 -28.35
N GLU A 70 1.48 -7.52 -28.92
CA GLU A 70 1.17 -7.58 -30.36
C GLU A 70 -0.26 -7.09 -30.66
N PRO A 71 -0.62 -5.84 -30.32
CA PRO A 71 -1.99 -5.37 -30.45
C PRO A 71 -2.46 -5.15 -31.89
N ASP A 72 -1.54 -5.11 -32.85
CA ASP A 72 -1.80 -5.08 -34.30
C ASP A 72 -2.44 -6.37 -34.81
N THR A 73 -2.35 -7.47 -34.06
CA THR A 73 -3.00 -8.76 -34.38
C THR A 73 -4.48 -8.81 -33.98
N LEU A 74 -4.97 -7.81 -33.24
CA LEU A 74 -6.33 -7.80 -32.71
C LEU A 74 -7.36 -7.49 -33.81
N ASP A 75 -8.50 -8.18 -33.73
CA ASP A 75 -9.69 -7.94 -34.53
C ASP A 75 -10.90 -7.64 -33.63
N PHE A 76 -12.06 -7.37 -34.23
CA PHE A 76 -13.28 -7.10 -33.47
C PHE A 76 -13.64 -8.23 -32.49
N ASN A 77 -13.44 -9.48 -32.87
CA ASN A 77 -13.72 -10.63 -32.00
C ASN A 77 -12.77 -10.68 -30.81
N SER A 78 -11.51 -10.31 -31.00
CA SER A 78 -10.52 -10.21 -29.94
C SER A 78 -10.87 -9.11 -28.95
N PHE A 79 -11.24 -7.92 -29.42
CA PHE A 79 -11.66 -6.81 -28.55
C PHE A 79 -12.92 -7.15 -27.74
N LYS A 80 -13.92 -7.79 -28.36
CA LYS A 80 -15.19 -8.15 -27.71
C LYS A 80 -15.04 -9.15 -26.55
N ARG A 81 -13.89 -9.80 -26.41
CA ARG A 81 -13.58 -10.63 -25.23
C ARG A 81 -13.32 -9.80 -23.97
N TYR A 82 -13.14 -8.50 -24.10
CA TYR A 82 -12.82 -7.60 -23.00
C TYR A 82 -13.89 -6.53 -22.86
N ASP A 83 -14.04 -6.03 -21.63
CA ASP A 83 -14.94 -4.94 -21.31
C ASP A 83 -14.21 -3.58 -21.43
N VAL A 84 -12.89 -3.58 -21.22
CA VAL A 84 -12.04 -2.38 -21.28
C VAL A 84 -10.70 -2.70 -21.94
N ILE A 85 -10.25 -1.80 -22.82
CA ILE A 85 -8.90 -1.76 -23.35
C ILE A 85 -8.11 -0.67 -22.62
N VAL A 86 -6.99 -1.03 -21.99
CA VAL A 86 -6.08 -0.10 -21.32
C VAL A 86 -4.84 0.05 -22.18
N SER A 87 -4.53 1.26 -22.65
CA SER A 87 -3.33 1.52 -23.43
C SER A 87 -2.19 2.01 -22.55
N ASN A 88 -1.15 1.19 -22.44
CA ASN A 88 0.19 1.56 -21.97
C ASN A 88 1.20 1.53 -23.15
N ARG A 89 0.71 1.83 -24.36
CA ARG A 89 1.46 1.68 -25.61
C ARG A 89 1.36 2.94 -26.44
N ASN A 90 2.42 3.25 -27.17
CA ASN A 90 2.33 4.17 -28.29
C ASN A 90 3.15 3.78 -29.52
N THR A 91 3.05 4.57 -30.59
CA THR A 91 3.71 4.31 -31.88
C THR A 91 5.07 4.97 -32.03
N TRP A 92 5.57 5.69 -31.01
CA TRP A 92 6.85 6.41 -31.07
C TRP A 92 8.01 5.52 -31.56
N PRO A 93 8.91 6.02 -32.43
CA PRO A 93 8.98 7.39 -32.96
C PRO A 93 8.04 7.67 -34.14
N ASP A 94 7.32 6.67 -34.65
CA ASP A 94 6.49 6.78 -35.85
C ASP A 94 5.07 7.23 -35.48
N ASN A 95 4.91 8.47 -35.02
CA ASN A 95 3.63 8.95 -34.47
C ASN A 95 2.48 8.97 -35.50
N ASP A 96 2.81 9.06 -36.80
CA ASP A 96 1.84 9.07 -37.90
C ASP A 96 1.58 7.68 -38.51
N ILE A 97 2.29 6.62 -38.07
CA ILE A 97 2.03 5.26 -38.56
C ILE A 97 0.58 4.89 -38.23
N ARG A 98 -0.10 4.20 -39.16
CA ARG A 98 -1.50 3.78 -39.04
C ARG A 98 -1.60 2.27 -38.88
N MET A 99 -2.67 1.81 -38.24
CA MET A 99 -3.02 0.38 -38.26
C MET A 99 -3.64 0.04 -39.63
N THR A 100 -3.92 -1.24 -39.89
CA THR A 100 -4.65 -1.60 -41.10
C THR A 100 -6.07 -1.00 -41.07
N PRO A 101 -6.66 -0.66 -42.23
CA PRO A 101 -8.03 -0.14 -42.28
C PRO A 101 -9.05 -1.05 -41.58
N GLU A 102 -8.85 -2.36 -41.64
CA GLU A 102 -9.69 -3.35 -40.97
C GLU A 102 -9.57 -3.24 -39.45
N TRP A 103 -8.35 -3.12 -38.91
CA TRP A 103 -8.12 -2.95 -37.47
C TRP A 103 -8.77 -1.67 -36.96
N GLU A 104 -8.59 -0.56 -37.68
CA GLU A 104 -9.16 0.74 -37.30
C GLU A 104 -10.68 0.70 -37.27
N LYS A 105 -11.29 0.08 -38.29
CA LYS A 105 -12.73 -0.15 -38.33
C LYS A 105 -13.20 -1.00 -37.15
N ASP A 106 -12.50 -2.09 -36.86
CA ASP A 106 -12.86 -3.04 -35.80
C ASP A 106 -12.74 -2.42 -34.40
N PHE A 107 -11.68 -1.65 -34.14
CA PHE A 107 -11.50 -0.92 -32.90
C PHE A 107 -12.59 0.15 -32.72
N MET A 108 -12.89 0.92 -33.78
CA MET A 108 -13.98 1.89 -33.77
C MET A 108 -15.35 1.25 -33.53
N GLN A 109 -15.59 0.08 -34.13
CA GLN A 109 -16.83 -0.66 -33.90
C GLN A 109 -16.94 -1.10 -32.44
N TYR A 110 -15.87 -1.65 -31.86
CA TYR A 110 -15.82 -2.04 -30.45
C TYR A 110 -16.19 -0.86 -29.52
N ILE A 111 -15.56 0.31 -29.71
CA ILE A 111 -15.86 1.49 -28.90
C ILE A 111 -17.31 1.94 -29.10
N ARG A 112 -17.77 2.11 -30.35
CA ARG A 112 -19.13 2.57 -30.64
C ARG A 112 -20.22 1.64 -30.08
N GLU A 113 -19.94 0.33 -29.99
CA GLU A 113 -20.83 -0.67 -29.41
C GLU A 113 -20.85 -0.69 -27.87
N GLY A 114 -19.97 0.05 -27.20
CA GLY A 114 -19.95 0.18 -25.74
C GLY A 114 -18.67 -0.32 -25.06
N GLY A 115 -17.65 -0.68 -25.84
CA GLY A 115 -16.33 -0.99 -25.30
C GLY A 115 -15.71 0.19 -24.56
N GLY A 116 -15.14 -0.06 -23.39
CA GLY A 116 -14.42 0.96 -22.61
C GLY A 116 -12.98 1.10 -23.08
N ALA A 117 -12.42 2.31 -22.94
CA ALA A 117 -11.01 2.57 -23.18
C ALA A 117 -10.38 3.41 -22.05
N VAL A 118 -9.14 3.09 -21.69
CA VAL A 118 -8.36 3.83 -20.70
C VAL A 118 -6.98 4.11 -21.29
N PHE A 119 -6.53 5.35 -21.17
CA PHE A 119 -5.22 5.77 -21.67
C PHE A 119 -4.44 6.44 -20.53
N ILE A 120 -3.17 6.05 -20.41
CA ILE A 120 -2.32 6.44 -19.29
C ILE A 120 -1.10 7.16 -19.85
N HIS A 121 -0.86 8.39 -19.42
CA HIS A 121 0.27 9.21 -19.83
C HIS A 121 0.42 9.21 -21.37
N ALA A 122 1.55 8.77 -21.92
CA ALA A 122 1.78 8.70 -23.35
C ALA A 122 1.04 7.56 -24.08
N GLY A 123 0.22 6.75 -23.40
CA GLY A 123 -0.51 5.62 -23.99
C GLY A 123 -1.55 6.00 -25.04
N ALA A 124 -1.95 7.27 -25.11
CA ALA A 124 -2.80 7.81 -26.19
C ALA A 124 -2.01 8.55 -27.29
N SER A 125 -0.68 8.74 -27.13
CA SER A 125 0.16 9.44 -28.10
C SER A 125 0.50 8.57 -29.32
N SER A 126 -0.51 8.18 -30.10
CA SER A 126 -0.36 7.40 -31.33
C SER A 126 -1.25 7.92 -32.45
N PHE A 127 -0.95 7.53 -33.69
CA PHE A 127 -1.82 7.72 -34.86
C PHE A 127 -2.24 9.18 -35.06
N TYR A 128 -1.29 10.13 -35.14
CA TYR A 128 -1.62 11.57 -35.03
C TYR A 128 -2.49 12.09 -36.19
N THR A 129 -2.50 11.40 -37.32
CA THR A 129 -3.38 11.72 -38.45
C THR A 129 -4.77 11.06 -38.35
N TRP A 130 -5.06 10.33 -37.28
CA TRP A 130 -6.32 9.61 -37.06
C TRP A 130 -7.19 10.33 -36.02
N GLU A 131 -8.02 11.27 -36.49
CA GLU A 131 -8.88 12.08 -35.62
C GLU A 131 -9.84 11.26 -34.75
N ASP A 132 -10.39 10.16 -35.29
CA ASP A 132 -11.24 9.25 -34.52
C ASP A 132 -10.47 8.65 -33.31
N TYR A 133 -9.17 8.34 -33.46
CA TYR A 133 -8.35 7.89 -32.33
C TYR A 133 -8.09 9.00 -31.32
N HIS A 134 -7.91 10.25 -31.75
CA HIS A 134 -7.79 11.39 -30.82
C HIS A 134 -9.06 11.56 -29.98
N SER A 135 -10.25 11.35 -30.57
CA SER A 135 -11.52 11.38 -29.82
C SER A 135 -11.61 10.31 -28.73
N ILE A 136 -11.04 9.11 -28.97
CA ILE A 136 -11.04 7.98 -28.05
C ILE A 136 -9.92 8.10 -27.02
N GLY A 137 -8.71 8.41 -27.47
CA GLY A 137 -7.49 8.57 -26.68
C GLY A 137 -7.49 9.82 -25.80
N ILE A 138 -8.32 10.81 -26.18
CA ILE A 138 -8.50 12.11 -25.54
C ILE A 138 -7.26 13.01 -25.62
N GLY A 139 -6.12 12.59 -25.11
CA GLY A 139 -4.89 13.39 -25.09
C GLY A 139 -3.77 12.76 -25.90
N ARG A 140 -2.90 13.59 -26.46
CA ARG A 140 -1.64 13.13 -27.07
C ARG A 140 -0.56 14.19 -26.93
N TRP A 141 0.66 13.80 -27.23
CA TRP A 141 1.76 14.75 -27.33
C TRP A 141 1.59 15.65 -28.55
N GLY A 142 1.31 16.93 -28.33
CA GLY A 142 1.11 17.95 -29.36
C GLY A 142 2.35 18.78 -29.67
N LYS A 143 2.22 19.72 -30.61
CA LYS A 143 3.32 20.63 -31.02
C LYS A 143 3.78 21.57 -29.90
N GLU A 144 2.85 21.95 -29.02
CA GLU A 144 3.11 22.85 -27.89
C GLU A 144 3.32 22.10 -26.58
N THR A 145 3.18 20.77 -26.59
CA THR A 145 3.34 19.95 -25.40
C THR A 145 4.80 19.91 -24.98
N SER A 146 5.03 20.11 -23.69
CA SER A 146 6.35 20.08 -23.07
C SER A 146 6.26 19.52 -21.67
N HIS A 147 7.39 19.11 -21.10
CA HIS A 147 7.48 18.73 -19.69
C HIS A 147 8.84 19.14 -19.12
N GLY A 148 8.87 19.34 -17.80
CA GLY A 148 10.12 19.46 -17.03
C GLY A 148 10.67 18.10 -16.62
N LYS A 149 11.63 18.09 -15.69
CA LYS A 149 12.01 16.84 -15.01
C LYS A 149 10.84 16.33 -14.15
N PRO A 150 10.79 15.01 -13.86
CA PRO A 150 9.82 14.50 -12.90
C PRO A 150 9.90 15.26 -11.57
N GLN A 151 8.74 15.72 -11.09
CA GLN A 151 8.65 16.59 -9.92
C GLN A 151 7.33 16.40 -9.18
N ARG A 152 7.26 16.97 -7.98
CA ARG A 152 6.08 16.88 -7.12
C ARG A 152 4.99 17.84 -7.59
N GLY A 153 3.81 17.31 -7.89
CA GLY A 153 2.61 18.06 -8.23
C GLY A 153 1.47 17.78 -7.25
N LYS A 154 0.54 18.73 -7.13
CA LYS A 154 -0.71 18.58 -6.38
C LYS A 154 -1.83 18.28 -7.36
N VAL A 155 -2.46 17.12 -7.27
CA VAL A 155 -3.71 16.78 -7.97
C VAL A 155 -4.87 17.31 -7.15
N TYR A 156 -5.75 18.09 -7.76
CA TYR A 156 -6.77 18.83 -7.05
C TYR A 156 -7.99 19.13 -7.93
N GLY A 157 -9.02 19.76 -7.34
CA GLY A 157 -10.16 20.27 -8.11
C GLY A 157 -11.01 19.14 -8.70
N PHE A 158 -11.13 18.04 -7.98
CA PHE A 158 -11.92 16.88 -8.34
C PHE A 158 -13.40 17.22 -8.49
N ASP A 159 -13.99 16.86 -9.64
CA ASP A 159 -15.44 16.91 -9.86
C ASP A 159 -16.14 15.97 -8.85
N GLN A 160 -16.85 16.53 -7.88
CA GLN A 160 -17.49 15.74 -6.83
C GLN A 160 -18.79 15.06 -7.27
N ASP A 161 -19.36 15.45 -8.42
CA ASP A 161 -20.53 14.80 -8.99
C ASP A 161 -20.15 13.58 -9.85
N HIS A 162 -18.94 13.58 -10.41
CA HIS A 162 -18.46 12.50 -11.27
C HIS A 162 -18.13 11.21 -10.47
N PRO A 163 -18.62 10.02 -10.87
CA PRO A 163 -18.41 8.78 -10.11
C PRO A 163 -16.94 8.42 -9.83
N ILE A 164 -16.03 8.74 -10.75
CA ILE A 164 -14.58 8.46 -10.59
C ILE A 164 -14.02 9.23 -9.37
N THR A 165 -14.38 10.49 -9.24
CA THR A 165 -13.71 11.48 -8.39
C THR A 165 -14.51 11.86 -7.15
N ARG A 166 -15.77 11.44 -7.05
CA ARG A 166 -16.62 11.68 -5.87
C ARG A 166 -15.95 11.21 -4.57
N GLY A 167 -15.81 12.16 -3.64
CA GLY A 167 -15.24 11.98 -2.31
C GLY A 167 -13.71 12.04 -2.26
N VAL A 168 -13.03 12.06 -3.42
CA VAL A 168 -11.56 12.13 -3.50
C VAL A 168 -11.13 13.53 -3.08
N ILE A 169 -10.23 13.61 -2.11
CA ILE A 169 -9.56 14.85 -1.71
C ILE A 169 -8.29 15.08 -2.51
N ASP A 170 -7.80 16.32 -2.45
CA ASP A 170 -6.51 16.71 -3.00
C ASP A 170 -5.37 15.83 -2.47
N PHE A 171 -4.45 15.46 -3.35
CA PHE A 171 -3.26 14.69 -2.99
C PHE A 171 -2.04 15.11 -3.83
N PHE A 172 -0.86 14.67 -3.40
CA PHE A 172 0.39 14.91 -4.10
C PHE A 172 0.91 13.66 -4.81
N ILE A 173 1.59 13.87 -5.92
CA ILE A 173 2.23 12.83 -6.73
C ILE A 173 3.58 13.35 -7.24
N VAL A 174 4.56 12.46 -7.42
CA VAL A 174 5.80 12.75 -8.14
C VAL A 174 5.71 12.09 -9.50
N ASP A 175 5.77 12.88 -10.57
CA ASP A 175 5.53 12.41 -11.93
C ASP A 175 6.18 13.35 -12.97
N GLU A 176 6.22 12.94 -14.24
CA GLU A 176 6.54 13.83 -15.37
C GLU A 176 5.30 14.64 -15.75
N LEU A 177 5.30 15.94 -15.42
CA LEU A 177 4.13 16.79 -15.57
C LEU A 177 4.12 17.49 -16.92
N TRP A 178 3.14 17.15 -17.76
CA TRP A 178 2.97 17.71 -19.10
C TRP A 178 2.23 19.05 -19.06
N GLU A 179 2.74 20.03 -19.81
CA GLU A 179 2.09 21.31 -20.10
C GLU A 179 1.53 21.30 -21.51
N LYS A 180 0.39 21.97 -21.72
CA LYS A 180 -0.24 22.14 -23.04
C LYS A 180 -0.37 20.83 -23.81
N THR A 181 -0.87 19.80 -23.13
CA THR A 181 -1.22 18.52 -23.77
C THR A 181 -2.26 18.77 -24.86
N ASP A 182 -2.13 18.12 -26.02
CA ASP A 182 -3.14 18.22 -27.09
C ASP A 182 -4.37 17.38 -26.75
N ILE A 183 -5.34 18.03 -26.10
CA ILE A 183 -6.59 17.43 -25.65
C ILE A 183 -7.68 17.63 -26.70
N HIS A 184 -8.41 16.56 -26.99
CA HIS A 184 -9.55 16.58 -27.90
C HIS A 184 -10.63 17.56 -27.41
N PRO A 185 -11.24 18.39 -28.29
CA PRO A 185 -12.17 19.44 -27.87
C PRO A 185 -13.41 18.98 -27.10
N ASP A 186 -13.87 17.76 -27.34
CA ASP A 186 -15.06 17.18 -26.69
C ASP A 186 -14.76 16.55 -25.32
N ALA A 187 -13.50 16.56 -24.87
CA ALA A 187 -13.10 15.97 -23.61
C ALA A 187 -13.60 16.79 -22.40
N ILE A 188 -14.07 16.08 -21.38
CA ILE A 188 -14.56 16.67 -20.12
C ILE A 188 -13.48 16.49 -19.05
N PRO A 189 -12.82 17.57 -18.58
CA PRO A 189 -11.87 17.48 -17.49
C PRO A 189 -12.58 17.26 -16.15
N ILE A 190 -12.07 16.33 -15.32
CA ILE A 190 -12.66 15.98 -14.01
C ILE A 190 -11.69 16.15 -12.84
N ALA A 191 -10.43 16.54 -13.10
CA ALA A 191 -9.47 17.02 -12.10
C ALA A 191 -8.35 17.83 -12.76
N SER A 192 -7.63 18.59 -11.93
CA SER A 192 -6.48 19.41 -12.28
C SER A 192 -5.20 18.93 -11.59
N ILE A 193 -4.06 19.39 -12.08
CA ILE A 193 -2.76 19.28 -11.40
C ILE A 193 -2.03 20.60 -11.47
N SER A 194 -1.40 20.99 -10.36
CA SER A 194 -0.55 22.18 -10.27
C SER A 194 0.80 21.84 -9.66
N TRP A 195 1.85 22.55 -10.09
CA TRP A 195 3.19 22.40 -9.52
C TRP A 195 3.98 23.71 -9.62
N SER A 196 5.07 23.75 -8.85
CA SER A 196 6.06 24.82 -8.89
C SER A 196 7.42 24.16 -8.96
N ASP A 197 8.16 24.41 -10.04
CA ASP A 197 9.54 23.94 -10.16
C ASP A 197 10.41 24.75 -9.18
N GLU A 198 11.05 24.06 -8.24
CA GLU A 198 11.87 24.71 -7.21
C GLU A 198 13.19 25.25 -7.76
N THR A 199 13.62 24.81 -8.95
CA THR A 199 14.92 25.18 -9.52
C THR A 199 14.89 26.52 -10.22
N ASP A 200 13.79 26.86 -10.91
CA ASP A 200 13.63 28.11 -11.66
C ASP A 200 12.39 28.92 -11.26
N GLY A 201 11.54 28.38 -10.37
CA GLY A 201 10.31 29.03 -9.92
C GLY A 201 9.17 28.98 -10.93
N HIS A 202 9.30 28.24 -12.03
CA HIS A 202 8.24 28.02 -13.01
C HIS A 202 7.00 27.42 -12.34
N LYS A 203 5.82 27.88 -12.73
CA LYS A 203 4.55 27.42 -12.18
C LYS A 203 3.62 27.08 -13.31
N ALA A 204 2.98 25.92 -13.19
CA ALA A 204 2.01 25.46 -14.15
C ALA A 204 0.78 24.88 -13.45
N ASP A 205 -0.33 24.93 -14.18
CA ASP A 205 -1.65 24.48 -13.76
C ASP A 205 -2.36 23.92 -14.98
N GLU A 206 -2.61 22.62 -14.95
CA GLU A 206 -3.08 21.85 -16.08
C GLU A 206 -4.28 20.99 -15.69
N LYS A 207 -5.02 20.50 -16.69
CA LYS A 207 -6.04 19.47 -16.49
C LYS A 207 -5.39 18.09 -16.51
N ALA A 208 -5.67 17.28 -15.50
CA ALA A 208 -4.94 16.03 -15.27
C ALA A 208 -5.73 14.78 -15.69
N LEU A 209 -7.05 14.84 -15.56
CA LEU A 209 -7.96 13.71 -15.76
C LEU A 209 -9.11 14.13 -16.67
N PHE A 210 -9.43 13.29 -17.64
CA PHE A 210 -10.43 13.57 -18.65
C PHE A 210 -11.31 12.36 -18.92
N THR A 211 -12.52 12.64 -19.35
CA THR A 211 -13.44 11.64 -19.89
C THR A 211 -13.96 12.07 -21.25
N CYS A 212 -14.36 11.09 -22.07
CA CYS A 212 -14.99 11.33 -23.35
C CYS A 212 -15.96 10.18 -23.67
N GLN A 213 -16.91 10.41 -24.57
CA GLN A 213 -17.86 9.40 -25.01
C GLN A 213 -17.91 9.36 -26.53
N THR A 214 -17.66 8.19 -27.11
CA THR A 214 -17.73 7.95 -28.55
C THR A 214 -18.76 6.85 -28.84
N GLY A 215 -19.92 7.25 -29.38
CA GLY A 215 -21.06 6.34 -29.50
C GLY A 215 -21.57 5.90 -28.11
N LYS A 216 -21.58 4.59 -27.85
CA LYS A 216 -21.91 4.03 -26.52
C LYS A 216 -20.69 3.83 -25.63
N GLY A 217 -19.48 3.85 -26.20
CA GLY A 217 -18.23 3.63 -25.48
C GLY A 217 -17.79 4.86 -24.70
N ARG A 218 -17.11 4.61 -23.59
CA ARG A 218 -16.57 5.63 -22.70
C ARG A 218 -15.05 5.53 -22.66
N SER A 219 -14.40 6.67 -22.64
CA SER A 219 -12.96 6.79 -22.49
C SER A 219 -12.60 7.53 -21.21
N PHE A 220 -11.53 7.08 -20.55
CA PHE A 220 -10.89 7.78 -19.45
C PHE A 220 -9.41 7.98 -19.79
N TYR A 221 -8.92 9.20 -19.61
CA TYR A 221 -7.53 9.55 -19.87
C TYR A 221 -6.94 10.28 -18.68
N THR A 222 -5.69 9.96 -18.35
CA THR A 222 -4.89 10.72 -17.41
C THR A 222 -3.56 11.08 -18.04
N ILE A 223 -3.12 12.33 -17.85
CA ILE A 223 -1.76 12.74 -18.22
C ILE A 223 -0.70 12.18 -17.26
N LEU A 224 -1.11 11.56 -16.15
CA LEU A 224 -0.23 11.02 -15.12
C LEU A 224 0.15 9.56 -15.42
N GLY A 225 1.20 9.07 -14.79
CA GLY A 225 1.65 7.67 -14.87
C GLY A 225 2.90 7.46 -15.73
N HIS A 226 3.87 8.37 -15.68
CA HIS A 226 5.12 8.28 -16.44
C HIS A 226 5.94 7.03 -16.12
N ASP A 227 6.09 6.70 -14.83
CA ASP A 227 6.96 5.65 -14.33
C ASP A 227 6.35 4.84 -13.18
N GLU A 228 7.14 3.91 -12.64
CA GLU A 228 6.77 3.05 -11.52
C GLU A 228 6.38 3.86 -10.28
N ARG A 229 7.00 5.01 -10.01
CA ARG A 229 6.69 5.84 -8.83
C ARG A 229 5.29 6.41 -8.92
N ALA A 230 4.94 6.97 -10.07
CA ALA A 230 3.61 7.52 -10.31
C ALA A 230 2.54 6.42 -10.18
N LEU A 231 2.79 5.23 -10.74
CA LEU A 231 1.85 4.10 -10.66
C LEU A 231 1.73 3.49 -9.26
N LEU A 232 2.74 3.65 -8.40
CA LEU A 232 2.67 3.23 -7.00
C LEU A 232 1.86 4.20 -6.12
N ASN A 233 1.54 5.40 -6.62
CA ASN A 233 0.74 6.38 -5.88
C ASN A 233 -0.71 5.91 -5.71
N THR A 234 -1.15 5.81 -4.46
CA THR A 234 -2.50 5.41 -4.03
C THR A 234 -3.60 6.27 -4.66
N GLY A 235 -3.35 7.57 -4.82
CA GLY A 235 -4.25 8.49 -5.51
C GLY A 235 -4.46 8.09 -6.97
N LEU A 236 -3.37 7.92 -7.72
CA LEU A 236 -3.44 7.50 -9.12
C LEU A 236 -4.05 6.10 -9.28
N GLN A 237 -3.66 5.12 -8.46
CA GLN A 237 -4.25 3.77 -8.50
C GLN A 237 -5.76 3.81 -8.29
N THR A 238 -6.24 4.60 -7.32
CA THR A 238 -7.67 4.76 -7.05
C THR A 238 -8.41 5.32 -8.26
N LEU A 239 -7.83 6.33 -8.92
CA LEU A 239 -8.40 6.94 -10.12
C LEU A 239 -8.40 5.99 -11.31
N LEU A 240 -7.35 5.19 -11.51
CA LEU A 240 -7.29 4.16 -12.56
C LEU A 240 -8.35 3.08 -12.31
N ILE A 241 -8.44 2.53 -11.09
CA ILE A 241 -9.44 1.52 -10.74
C ILE A 241 -10.86 2.05 -10.98
N ARG A 242 -11.18 3.24 -10.47
CA ARG A 242 -12.52 3.82 -10.63
C ARG A 242 -12.80 4.23 -12.08
N GLY A 243 -11.81 4.76 -12.80
CA GLY A 243 -11.90 5.10 -14.21
C GLY A 243 -12.22 3.87 -15.06
N THR A 244 -11.48 2.78 -14.85
CA THR A 244 -11.69 1.50 -15.56
C THR A 244 -13.07 0.91 -15.26
N LEU A 245 -13.53 0.94 -14.00
CA LEU A 245 -14.89 0.50 -13.65
C LEU A 245 -15.97 1.37 -14.32
N TRP A 246 -15.77 2.69 -14.36
CA TRP A 246 -16.72 3.63 -14.95
C TRP A 246 -16.84 3.46 -16.46
N VAL A 247 -15.72 3.27 -17.18
CA VAL A 247 -15.76 3.00 -18.63
C VAL A 247 -16.34 1.61 -18.94
N ALA A 248 -16.18 0.64 -18.03
CA ALA A 248 -16.84 -0.66 -18.09
C ALA A 248 -18.36 -0.63 -17.74
N GLY A 249 -18.92 0.56 -17.50
CA GLY A 249 -20.34 0.73 -17.17
C GLY A 249 -20.73 0.23 -15.77
N ARG A 250 -19.81 0.22 -14.81
CA ARG A 250 -20.13 -0.02 -13.39
C ARG A 250 -20.63 1.26 -12.74
N GLU A 251 -21.71 1.15 -11.97
CA GLU A 251 -22.33 2.28 -11.26
C GLU A 251 -21.75 2.49 -9.86
N LYS A 252 -21.33 1.40 -9.20
CA LYS A 252 -20.76 1.44 -7.86
C LYS A 252 -19.23 1.43 -7.95
N MET A 253 -18.62 2.47 -7.39
CA MET A 253 -17.18 2.54 -7.20
C MET A 253 -16.78 1.96 -5.85
N PRO A 254 -15.58 1.35 -5.73
CA PRO A 254 -15.04 0.92 -4.43
C PRO A 254 -14.90 2.11 -3.49
N GLU A 255 -14.95 1.84 -2.19
CA GLU A 255 -14.69 2.84 -1.15
C GLU A 255 -13.29 3.44 -1.30
N LEU A 256 -13.14 4.68 -0.86
CA LEU A 256 -11.83 5.34 -0.89
C LEU A 256 -10.93 4.75 0.18
N GLN A 257 -9.64 4.70 -0.15
CA GLN A 257 -8.64 4.57 0.88
C GLN A 257 -8.72 5.77 1.83
N GLN A 258 -8.43 5.55 3.11
CA GLN A 258 -8.62 6.57 4.16
C GLN A 258 -7.86 7.88 3.88
N GLU A 259 -6.72 7.78 3.20
CA GLU A 259 -5.83 8.90 2.90
C GLU A 259 -6.38 9.81 1.80
N LEU A 260 -7.34 9.30 1.02
CA LEU A 260 -8.00 10.01 -0.07
C LEU A 260 -9.41 10.50 0.30
N ALA A 261 -9.88 10.19 1.50
CA ALA A 261 -11.18 10.63 2.00
C ALA A 261 -11.02 11.84 2.92
N ALA A 262 -12.00 12.74 2.90
CA ALA A 262 -12.03 13.86 3.83
C ALA A 262 -12.06 13.33 5.28
N ARG A 263 -11.17 13.87 6.12
CA ARG A 263 -11.07 13.48 7.53
C ARG A 263 -12.13 14.22 8.34
N ASP A 264 -13.00 13.49 9.03
CA ASP A 264 -13.78 14.07 10.13
C ASP A 264 -12.86 14.22 11.35
N GLN A 265 -12.17 15.36 11.43
CA GLN A 265 -11.21 15.63 12.51
C GLN A 265 -11.89 15.91 13.86
N GLU A 266 -13.20 16.16 13.87
CA GLU A 266 -13.91 16.67 15.05
C GLU A 266 -14.44 15.56 15.98
N ASN A 267 -14.65 14.32 15.49
CA ASN A 267 -15.17 13.22 16.30
C ASN A 267 -14.26 11.98 16.32
N ARG A 268 -13.40 11.89 17.34
CA ARG A 268 -12.68 10.65 17.67
C ARG A 268 -13.67 9.59 18.15
N THR A 269 -13.88 8.58 17.33
CA THR A 269 -14.77 7.45 17.66
C THR A 269 -13.93 6.18 17.74
N LEU A 270 -13.17 6.05 18.83
CA LEU A 270 -12.27 4.91 19.02
C LEU A 270 -13.05 3.62 19.32
N SER A 271 -12.66 2.52 18.68
CA SER A 271 -13.28 1.21 18.88
C SER A 271 -12.32 0.06 18.59
N TRP A 272 -12.55 -1.07 19.25
CA TRP A 272 -11.80 -2.30 19.05
C TRP A 272 -12.43 -3.17 17.97
N GLU A 273 -11.59 -3.80 17.15
CA GLU A 273 -11.97 -4.87 16.24
C GLU A 273 -11.02 -6.06 16.41
N LYS A 274 -11.59 -7.26 16.54
CA LYS A 274 -10.81 -8.50 16.65
C LYS A 274 -11.42 -9.56 15.73
N THR A 275 -10.54 -10.25 15.01
CA THR A 275 -10.86 -11.41 14.18
C THR A 275 -9.94 -12.57 14.55
N ASP A 276 -10.12 -13.73 13.89
CA ASP A 276 -9.23 -14.89 14.07
C ASP A 276 -7.80 -14.65 13.58
N THR A 277 -7.56 -13.55 12.84
CA THR A 277 -6.27 -13.24 12.19
C THR A 277 -5.80 -11.81 12.45
N SER A 278 -6.53 -11.02 13.23
CA SER A 278 -6.12 -9.65 13.53
C SER A 278 -6.73 -9.06 14.80
N PHE A 279 -6.03 -8.07 15.34
CA PHE A 279 -6.48 -7.26 16.46
C PHE A 279 -6.17 -5.79 16.15
N CYS A 280 -7.17 -4.92 16.25
CA CYS A 280 -7.13 -3.58 15.68
C CYS A 280 -7.81 -2.55 16.58
N LEU A 281 -7.17 -1.39 16.71
CA LEU A 281 -7.80 -0.16 17.18
C LEU A 281 -8.20 0.68 15.97
N LYS A 282 -9.46 1.09 15.90
CA LYS A 282 -10.00 1.96 14.84
C LYS A 282 -10.40 3.32 15.39
N ASN A 283 -10.34 4.34 14.55
CA ASN A 283 -11.03 5.60 14.70
C ASN A 283 -12.10 5.71 13.61
N GLY A 284 -13.37 5.56 13.98
CA GLY A 284 -14.46 5.35 13.02
C GLY A 284 -14.23 4.07 12.22
N VAL A 285 -14.16 4.18 10.89
CA VAL A 285 -13.87 3.06 9.98
C VAL A 285 -12.37 2.87 9.69
N HIS A 286 -11.53 3.77 10.17
CA HIS A 286 -10.11 3.84 9.81
C HIS A 286 -9.23 3.23 10.91
N PRO A 287 -8.34 2.28 10.59
CA PRO A 287 -7.42 1.72 11.57
C PRO A 287 -6.39 2.75 12.07
N VAL A 288 -6.30 2.90 13.39
CA VAL A 288 -5.16 3.57 14.04
C VAL A 288 -3.94 2.67 13.92
N TRP A 289 -4.10 1.41 14.29
CA TRP A 289 -3.14 0.34 14.05
C TRP A 289 -3.85 -1.00 13.96
N LYS A 290 -3.26 -1.95 13.25
CA LYS A 290 -3.76 -3.32 13.15
C LYS A 290 -2.61 -4.31 13.29
N PHE A 291 -2.68 -5.15 14.31
CA PHE A 291 -1.81 -6.30 14.49
C PHE A 291 -2.39 -7.50 13.72
N ASN A 292 -1.62 -8.09 12.82
CA ASN A 292 -2.00 -9.25 12.04
C ASN A 292 -1.22 -10.47 12.51
N PHE A 293 -1.89 -11.61 12.60
CA PHE A 293 -1.34 -12.89 13.02
C PHE A 293 -2.08 -14.02 12.31
N ASN A 294 -1.51 -15.23 12.27
CA ASN A 294 -2.15 -16.42 11.68
C ASN A 294 -2.73 -16.22 10.28
N ASN A 295 -2.10 -15.39 9.45
CA ASN A 295 -2.57 -15.06 8.11
C ASN A 295 -1.66 -15.66 7.02
N ARG A 296 -1.90 -15.27 5.76
CA ARG A 296 -1.16 -15.80 4.60
C ARG A 296 0.36 -15.60 4.62
N TYR A 297 0.88 -14.66 5.43
CA TYR A 297 2.31 -14.39 5.54
C TYR A 297 3.00 -15.24 6.61
N GLY A 298 2.23 -15.96 7.44
CA GLY A 298 2.76 -16.92 8.42
C GLY A 298 3.57 -16.30 9.57
N ARG A 299 3.46 -14.99 9.80
CA ARG A 299 4.23 -14.25 10.81
C ARG A 299 3.41 -13.09 11.39
N PRO A 300 3.68 -12.66 12.63
CA PRO A 300 3.04 -11.49 13.21
C PRO A 300 3.63 -10.17 12.68
N TYR A 301 2.79 -9.18 12.42
CA TYR A 301 3.22 -7.83 12.00
C TYR A 301 2.11 -6.78 12.20
N PHE A 302 2.49 -5.51 12.28
CA PHE A 302 1.54 -4.41 12.25
C PHE A 302 1.40 -3.84 10.83
N HIS A 303 0.17 -3.83 10.32
CA HIS A 303 -0.24 -3.07 9.14
C HIS A 303 -1.78 -3.06 9.01
N PRO A 304 -2.39 -1.91 8.71
CA PRO A 304 -1.78 -0.58 8.65
C PRO A 304 -1.39 -0.06 10.05
N VAL A 305 -0.36 0.77 10.09
CA VAL A 305 0.00 1.63 11.23
C VAL A 305 -0.18 3.07 10.78
N SER A 306 -1.06 3.83 11.45
CA SER A 306 -1.45 5.17 11.01
C SER A 306 -0.97 6.24 11.97
N ALA A 307 -0.56 7.41 11.46
CA ALA A 307 -0.34 8.63 12.22
C ALA A 307 -1.41 9.66 11.83
N SER A 308 -2.36 9.93 12.71
CA SER A 308 -3.48 10.86 12.46
C SER A 308 -4.22 10.61 11.15
N GLY A 309 -4.43 9.33 10.81
CA GLY A 309 -5.12 8.90 9.59
C GLY A 309 -4.25 8.74 8.35
N THR A 310 -2.96 9.11 8.39
CA THR A 310 -2.00 8.75 7.33
C THR A 310 -1.43 7.36 7.59
N ILE A 311 -1.54 6.42 6.65
CA ILE A 311 -0.95 5.08 6.79
C ILE A 311 0.56 5.18 6.55
N LEU A 312 1.34 4.86 7.58
CA LEU A 312 2.78 4.94 7.51
C LEU A 312 3.42 3.73 6.83
N THR A 313 2.80 2.56 6.91
CA THR A 313 3.40 1.27 6.51
C THR A 313 2.83 0.71 5.21
N CYS A 314 3.61 0.01 4.40
CA CYS A 314 3.08 -0.83 3.31
C CYS A 314 3.39 -2.32 3.49
N VAL A 315 2.64 -3.16 2.77
CA VAL A 315 2.73 -4.62 2.81
C VAL A 315 2.94 -5.14 1.39
N ASP A 316 3.84 -6.11 1.24
CA ASP A 316 4.05 -6.88 0.01
C ASP A 316 4.36 -5.98 -1.21
N PRO A 317 5.28 -5.00 -1.10
CA PRO A 317 5.58 -4.12 -2.22
C PRO A 317 6.19 -4.92 -3.39
N PRO A 318 5.99 -4.51 -4.66
CA PRO A 318 6.45 -5.26 -5.83
C PRO A 318 7.93 -5.61 -5.85
N ASP A 319 8.78 -4.75 -5.30
CA ASP A 319 10.21 -4.98 -5.23
C ASP A 319 10.60 -6.00 -4.15
N HIS A 320 9.85 -6.10 -3.05
CA HIS A 320 10.17 -6.92 -1.87
C HIS A 320 8.90 -7.50 -1.22
N PRO A 321 8.33 -8.58 -1.77
CA PRO A 321 7.03 -9.11 -1.33
C PRO A 321 7.00 -9.64 0.12
N TRP A 322 8.18 -9.88 0.73
CA TRP A 322 8.31 -10.25 2.14
C TRP A 322 8.35 -9.06 3.10
N HIS A 323 8.38 -7.81 2.64
CA HIS A 323 8.28 -6.64 3.52
C HIS A 323 6.82 -6.40 3.92
N ILE A 324 6.49 -6.53 5.20
CA ILE A 324 5.09 -6.60 5.69
C ILE A 324 4.78 -5.58 6.80
N GLY A 325 4.96 -4.29 6.52
CA GLY A 325 4.60 -3.20 7.43
C GLY A 325 5.63 -2.94 8.52
N LEU A 326 5.27 -3.11 9.80
CA LEU A 326 6.19 -3.11 10.94
C LEU A 326 6.25 -4.52 11.54
N TRP A 327 7.42 -5.15 11.52
CA TRP A 327 7.58 -6.57 11.86
C TRP A 327 8.91 -6.85 12.57
N PHE A 328 9.02 -8.03 13.16
CA PHE A 328 10.30 -8.59 13.62
C PHE A 328 10.64 -9.82 12.78
N CYS A 329 11.92 -9.99 12.40
CA CYS A 329 12.35 -11.20 11.67
C CYS A 329 13.76 -11.68 12.04
N TRP A 330 13.94 -13.00 12.06
CA TRP A 330 15.26 -13.63 11.91
C TRP A 330 15.49 -14.00 10.45
N LYS A 331 16.67 -13.68 9.90
CA LYS A 331 16.99 -14.08 8.53
C LYS A 331 17.41 -15.54 8.46
N PHE A 332 18.49 -15.90 9.15
CA PHE A 332 18.94 -17.28 9.26
C PHE A 332 19.01 -17.73 10.71
N ILE A 333 18.55 -18.95 10.96
CA ILE A 333 18.81 -19.68 12.21
C ILE A 333 19.42 -21.03 11.82
N ASN A 334 20.65 -21.31 12.26
CA ASN A 334 21.39 -22.52 11.89
C ASN A 334 21.42 -22.76 10.37
N LYS A 335 21.66 -21.67 9.59
CA LYS A 335 21.71 -21.64 8.11
C LYS A 335 20.38 -21.85 7.38
N VAL A 336 19.27 -22.07 8.08
CA VAL A 336 17.92 -22.16 7.49
C VAL A 336 17.33 -20.75 7.36
N ASN A 337 16.73 -20.41 6.22
CA ASN A 337 16.10 -19.09 5.99
C ASN A 337 14.72 -19.04 6.65
N TYR A 338 14.48 -18.04 7.49
CA TYR A 338 13.22 -17.78 8.21
C TYR A 338 12.54 -16.49 7.78
N TRP A 339 12.93 -15.87 6.65
CA TRP A 339 12.38 -14.57 6.27
C TRP A 339 11.90 -14.52 4.82
N GLU A 340 12.82 -14.70 3.88
CA GLU A 340 12.54 -14.57 2.45
C GLU A 340 11.69 -15.73 1.95
N PHE A 341 10.71 -15.43 1.11
CA PHE A 341 9.88 -16.43 0.44
C PHE A 341 10.60 -16.92 -0.81
N LEU A 342 10.79 -18.23 -0.97
CA LEU A 342 11.27 -18.79 -2.24
C LEU A 342 10.06 -18.99 -3.16
N ASP A 343 10.21 -18.67 -4.45
CA ASP A 343 9.12 -18.74 -5.43
C ASP A 343 8.44 -20.13 -5.52
N GLU A 344 9.19 -21.18 -5.21
CA GLU A 344 8.72 -22.58 -5.18
C GLU A 344 7.72 -22.89 -4.04
N PHE A 345 7.53 -21.99 -3.06
CA PHE A 345 6.55 -22.15 -1.97
C PHE A 345 5.31 -21.24 -2.09
N LYS A 346 5.17 -20.51 -3.20
CA LYS A 346 3.97 -19.71 -3.51
C LYS A 346 2.87 -20.60 -4.07
N THR A 347 1.86 -20.91 -3.26
CA THR A 347 0.58 -21.41 -3.79
C THR A 347 -0.58 -20.65 -3.19
N GLU A 348 -1.68 -20.53 -3.94
CA GLU A 348 -2.95 -19.98 -3.44
C GLU A 348 -3.45 -20.70 -2.16
N LYS A 349 -2.98 -21.93 -1.91
CA LYS A 349 -3.37 -22.75 -0.75
C LYS A 349 -2.41 -22.65 0.45
N THR A 350 -1.11 -22.42 0.23
CA THR A 350 -0.09 -22.47 1.30
C THR A 350 0.36 -21.11 1.80
N GLY A 351 0.05 -20.03 1.08
CA GLY A 351 0.50 -18.68 1.40
C GLY A 351 1.98 -18.46 1.10
N TYR A 352 2.58 -17.46 1.75
CA TYR A 352 4.00 -17.17 1.68
C TYR A 352 4.75 -17.94 2.79
N ARG A 353 5.72 -18.78 2.41
CA ARG A 353 6.51 -19.60 3.35
C ARG A 353 8.00 -19.52 3.07
N SER A 354 8.79 -19.70 4.13
CA SER A 354 10.24 -19.91 4.10
C SER A 354 10.59 -21.33 4.57
N ALA A 355 11.84 -21.76 4.36
CA ALA A 355 12.30 -23.08 4.80
C ALA A 355 12.24 -23.27 6.32
N GLY A 356 12.42 -22.18 7.08
CA GLY A 356 12.16 -22.11 8.52
C GLY A 356 10.76 -21.57 8.80
N ILE A 357 10.14 -22.05 9.86
CA ILE A 357 8.79 -21.69 10.31
C ILE A 357 8.89 -20.86 11.59
N THR A 358 8.16 -19.74 11.60
CA THR A 358 7.88 -18.93 12.80
C THR A 358 6.47 -19.26 13.24
N GLU A 359 6.32 -20.07 14.29
CA GLU A 359 5.02 -20.57 14.72
C GLU A 359 4.57 -19.89 16.01
N ILE A 360 3.43 -19.20 15.96
CA ILE A 360 2.76 -18.67 17.16
C ILE A 360 2.06 -19.84 17.85
N LYS A 361 2.57 -20.26 19.02
CA LYS A 361 2.02 -21.34 19.83
C LYS A 361 0.84 -20.88 20.66
N ASN A 362 0.98 -19.71 21.28
CA ASN A 362 -0.07 -19.05 22.05
C ASN A 362 -0.08 -17.58 21.72
N ILE A 363 -1.27 -16.98 21.73
CA ILE A 363 -1.45 -15.53 21.64
C ILE A 363 -2.58 -15.09 22.56
N SER A 364 -2.35 -14.04 23.33
CA SER A 364 -3.35 -13.42 24.20
C SER A 364 -3.42 -11.91 23.95
N PHE A 365 -4.56 -11.32 24.29
CA PHE A 365 -4.82 -9.89 24.09
C PHE A 365 -5.50 -9.32 25.32
N LYS A 366 -5.02 -8.17 25.78
CA LYS A 366 -5.63 -7.37 26.82
C LYS A 366 -5.85 -5.96 26.28
N ASN A 367 -7.06 -5.44 26.39
CA ASN A 367 -7.41 -4.07 26.02
C ASN A 367 -8.03 -3.37 27.23
N ASN A 368 -7.72 -2.08 27.40
CA ASN A 368 -8.17 -1.28 28.53
C ASN A 368 -9.15 -0.17 28.06
N ASP A 369 -9.87 0.42 29.02
CA ASP A 369 -10.87 1.47 28.76
C ASP A 369 -10.27 2.76 28.21
N ASP A 370 -8.99 3.02 28.47
CA ASP A 370 -8.25 4.17 27.93
C ASP A 370 -7.78 3.97 26.49
N PHE A 371 -8.07 2.81 25.88
CA PHE A 371 -7.61 2.36 24.57
C PHE A 371 -6.13 1.97 24.46
N SER A 372 -5.46 1.73 25.60
CA SER A 372 -4.20 0.98 25.61
C SER A 372 -4.44 -0.52 25.43
N ALA A 373 -3.42 -1.24 24.95
CA ALA A 373 -3.49 -2.68 24.75
C ALA A 373 -2.16 -3.38 25.05
N GLU A 374 -2.25 -4.69 25.28
CA GLU A 374 -1.12 -5.59 25.43
C GLU A 374 -1.39 -6.88 24.64
N ILE A 375 -0.37 -7.36 23.96
CA ILE A 375 -0.38 -8.59 23.16
C ILE A 375 0.76 -9.47 23.68
N GLU A 376 0.44 -10.67 24.15
CA GLU A 376 1.45 -11.63 24.57
C GLU A 376 1.48 -12.81 23.60
N MET A 377 2.68 -13.25 23.23
CA MET A 377 2.87 -14.38 22.33
C MET A 377 3.97 -15.32 22.84
N ASP A 378 3.71 -16.62 22.73
CA ASP A 378 4.74 -17.65 22.75
C ASP A 378 5.00 -18.08 21.30
N ILE A 379 6.23 -17.94 20.83
CA ILE A 379 6.64 -18.26 19.46
C ILE A 379 7.72 -19.32 19.48
N SER A 380 7.67 -20.26 18.54
CA SER A 380 8.76 -21.22 18.29
C SER A 380 9.30 -21.09 16.87
N TYR A 381 10.60 -21.31 16.74
CA TYR A 381 11.30 -21.34 15.47
C TYR A 381 11.84 -22.75 15.23
N HIS A 382 11.47 -23.33 14.09
CA HIS A 382 11.94 -24.64 13.66
C HIS A 382 12.06 -24.72 12.13
N PRO A 383 12.95 -25.56 11.58
CA PRO A 383 12.89 -25.93 10.17
C PRO A 383 11.53 -26.57 9.84
N ASP A 384 11.06 -26.48 8.59
CA ASP A 384 9.84 -27.19 8.19
C ASP A 384 9.98 -28.70 8.43
N GLY A 385 9.03 -29.30 9.14
CA GLY A 385 9.08 -30.69 9.62
C GLY A 385 10.16 -31.01 10.66
N GLY A 386 10.89 -30.02 11.18
CA GLY A 386 11.95 -30.17 12.17
C GLY A 386 11.54 -29.86 13.61
N GLU A 387 12.47 -30.05 14.54
CA GLU A 387 12.30 -29.69 15.97
C GLU A 387 12.61 -28.19 16.22
N ASN A 388 12.08 -27.67 17.34
CA ASN A 388 12.34 -26.31 17.79
C ASN A 388 13.83 -26.08 18.04
N VAL A 389 14.37 -25.00 17.49
CA VAL A 389 15.75 -24.55 17.70
C VAL A 389 15.81 -23.31 18.61
N LEU A 390 14.83 -22.43 18.50
CA LEU A 390 14.71 -21.20 19.29
C LEU A 390 13.26 -21.02 19.72
N THR A 391 13.05 -20.46 20.91
CA THR A 391 11.73 -20.03 21.39
C THR A 391 11.76 -18.56 21.74
N GLU A 392 10.62 -17.89 21.65
CA GLU A 392 10.44 -16.48 21.97
C GLU A 392 9.23 -16.29 22.87
N LYS A 393 9.40 -15.48 23.92
CA LYS A 393 8.32 -14.85 24.64
C LYS A 393 8.30 -13.38 24.25
N SER A 394 7.19 -12.93 23.68
CA SER A 394 7.00 -11.56 23.21
C SER A 394 5.84 -10.91 23.97
N VAL A 395 6.10 -9.74 24.53
CA VAL A 395 5.06 -8.86 25.09
C VAL A 395 5.11 -7.56 24.31
N ILE A 396 3.98 -7.18 23.72
CA ILE A 396 3.84 -5.93 22.96
C ILE A 396 2.81 -5.06 23.65
N ALA A 397 3.23 -3.93 24.21
CA ALA A 397 2.34 -2.95 24.82
C ALA A 397 2.12 -1.76 23.88
N ILE A 398 0.88 -1.32 23.73
CA ILE A 398 0.49 -0.21 22.85
C ILE A 398 -0.17 0.87 23.69
N SER A 399 0.35 2.09 23.59
CA SER A 399 -0.21 3.25 24.28
C SER A 399 -1.52 3.69 23.64
N PRO A 400 -2.40 4.39 24.38
CA PRO A 400 -3.54 5.03 23.75
C PRO A 400 -3.07 6.20 22.87
N PRO A 401 -3.81 6.55 21.80
CA PRO A 401 -3.50 7.70 20.96
C PRO A 401 -3.77 9.01 21.72
N SER A 402 -2.75 9.85 21.81
CA SER A 402 -2.82 11.21 22.37
C SER A 402 -3.65 12.17 21.50
N ASP A 403 -3.90 13.39 21.97
CA ASP A 403 -4.73 14.41 21.29
C ASP A 403 -4.22 14.85 19.91
N ASN A 404 -2.91 14.76 19.66
CA ASN A 404 -2.36 15.01 18.31
C ASN A 404 -2.38 13.77 17.41
N GLY A 405 -2.77 12.60 17.95
CA GLY A 405 -2.83 11.31 17.27
C GLY A 405 -1.54 10.48 17.37
N SER A 406 -0.53 10.95 18.10
CA SER A 406 0.68 10.16 18.39
C SER A 406 0.43 9.09 19.44
N TYR A 407 1.15 7.97 19.33
CA TYR A 407 1.16 6.84 20.28
C TYR A 407 2.49 6.10 20.14
N TYR A 408 2.71 5.10 20.99
CA TYR A 408 3.87 4.23 20.89
C TYR A 408 3.52 2.74 21.02
N ILE A 409 4.40 1.90 20.50
CA ILE A 409 4.36 0.44 20.58
C ILE A 409 5.68 -0.01 21.22
N ASP A 410 5.60 -0.60 22.41
CA ASP A 410 6.73 -1.18 23.11
C ASP A 410 6.79 -2.68 22.84
N TYR A 411 7.99 -3.16 22.50
CA TYR A 411 8.29 -4.58 22.34
C TYR A 411 9.21 -5.03 23.46
N ASP A 412 8.87 -6.13 24.14
CA ASP A 412 9.74 -6.84 25.07
C ASP A 412 9.83 -8.31 24.62
N ASN A 413 10.93 -8.64 23.94
CA ASN A 413 11.14 -9.96 23.35
C ASN A 413 12.29 -10.68 24.04
N THR A 414 12.02 -11.89 24.53
CA THR A 414 13.04 -12.78 25.11
C THR A 414 13.15 -14.04 24.26
N TYR A 415 14.31 -14.24 23.64
CA TYR A 415 14.63 -15.41 22.83
C TYR A 415 15.46 -16.40 23.65
N THR A 416 15.10 -17.69 23.66
CA THR A 416 15.82 -18.74 24.38
C THR A 416 16.21 -19.86 23.43
N ALA A 417 17.50 -20.19 23.37
CA ALA A 417 18.02 -21.31 22.60
C ALA A 417 17.64 -22.65 23.27
N VAL A 418 17.05 -23.57 22.52
CA VAL A 418 16.56 -24.86 23.06
C VAL A 418 17.34 -26.08 22.58
N VAL A 419 18.26 -25.89 21.63
CA VAL A 419 19.24 -26.87 21.16
C VAL A 419 20.65 -26.49 21.60
N GLU A 420 21.62 -27.41 21.46
CA GLU A 420 23.01 -27.22 21.89
C GLU A 420 23.63 -25.90 21.41
N GLU A 421 23.41 -25.56 20.14
CA GLU A 421 23.91 -24.32 19.54
C GLU A 421 22.86 -23.72 18.58
N VAL A 422 22.59 -22.44 18.75
CA VAL A 422 21.80 -21.61 17.84
C VAL A 422 22.68 -20.49 17.30
N ILE A 423 22.84 -20.46 15.98
CA ILE A 423 23.53 -19.40 15.24
C ILE A 423 22.48 -18.54 14.55
N LEU A 424 22.34 -17.30 15.01
CA LEU A 424 21.52 -16.27 14.39
C LEU A 424 22.39 -15.50 13.40
N ASP A 425 22.04 -15.53 12.12
CA ASP A 425 22.88 -14.98 11.05
C ASP A 425 22.08 -14.22 9.99
N ARG A 426 22.80 -13.53 9.11
CA ARG A 426 22.28 -12.70 8.01
C ARG A 426 23.13 -12.84 6.74
N THR A 427 22.72 -12.20 5.65
CA THR A 427 23.61 -12.10 4.48
C THR A 427 24.80 -11.20 4.84
N PRO A 428 26.07 -11.60 4.58
CA PRO A 428 27.26 -10.78 4.79
C PRO A 428 27.11 -9.34 4.23
N VAL A 429 27.51 -8.31 4.98
CA VAL A 429 27.45 -6.90 4.52
C VAL A 429 28.70 -6.60 3.70
N THR A 430 28.69 -5.51 2.93
CA THR A 430 29.77 -5.17 1.99
C THR A 430 31.18 -5.09 2.60
N THR A 431 31.30 -4.88 3.90
CA THR A 431 32.59 -4.85 4.62
C THR A 431 33.11 -6.24 5.01
N GLU A 432 32.35 -7.30 4.76
CA GLU A 432 32.68 -8.69 5.12
C GLU A 432 32.97 -9.55 3.87
N PRO A 433 33.70 -10.67 4.02
CA PRO A 433 33.90 -11.63 2.93
C PRO A 433 32.58 -12.13 2.34
N GLY A 434 32.42 -12.03 1.02
CA GLY A 434 31.17 -12.40 0.34
C GLY A 434 30.04 -11.39 0.52
N GLY A 435 30.36 -10.19 1.03
CA GLY A 435 29.45 -9.10 1.31
C GLY A 435 28.52 -8.71 0.17
N ARG A 436 27.27 -8.39 0.51
CA ARG A 436 26.23 -7.89 -0.39
C ARG A 436 25.72 -6.54 0.09
N THR A 437 25.13 -5.78 -0.82
CA THR A 437 24.42 -4.52 -0.50
C THR A 437 23.05 -4.76 0.15
N TRP A 438 22.55 -5.99 0.10
CA TRP A 438 21.23 -6.41 0.56
C TRP A 438 21.32 -7.49 1.64
N GLY A 439 20.21 -7.72 2.34
CA GLY A 439 20.08 -8.82 3.31
C GLY A 439 20.92 -8.67 4.58
N GLY A 440 21.51 -7.50 4.78
CA GLY A 440 22.35 -7.12 5.92
C GLY A 440 21.60 -6.91 7.24
N TYR A 441 20.39 -7.44 7.38
CA TYR A 441 19.47 -7.11 8.48
C TYR A 441 18.79 -8.34 9.10
N ALA A 442 18.39 -8.16 10.36
CA ALA A 442 17.47 -8.98 11.14
C ALA A 442 17.01 -8.15 12.34
N GLY A 443 15.88 -8.49 12.95
CA GLY A 443 15.28 -7.78 14.07
C GLY A 443 14.05 -6.96 13.67
N LEU A 444 13.67 -6.02 14.54
CA LEU A 444 12.57 -5.10 14.28
C LEU A 444 12.87 -4.26 13.03
N SER A 445 11.89 -4.17 12.14
CA SER A 445 12.05 -3.57 10.81
C SER A 445 10.74 -2.96 10.38
N VAL A 446 10.80 -1.89 9.58
CA VAL A 446 9.62 -1.29 9.00
C VAL A 446 9.85 -0.91 7.54
N ARG A 447 8.81 -1.14 6.75
CA ARG A 447 8.66 -0.68 5.37
C ARG A 447 7.57 0.38 5.34
N PHE A 448 7.93 1.60 4.94
CA PHE A 448 6.97 2.70 4.85
C PHE A 448 6.17 2.70 3.54
N SER A 449 5.07 3.45 3.54
CA SER A 449 4.21 3.70 2.39
C SER A 449 4.99 4.21 1.19
N GLN A 450 4.60 3.75 0.00
CA GLN A 450 5.20 4.17 -1.28
C GLN A 450 4.65 5.53 -1.76
N ASP A 451 3.65 6.07 -1.06
CA ASP A 451 3.06 7.40 -1.31
C ASP A 451 3.91 8.57 -0.79
N PHE A 452 4.94 8.26 0.00
CA PHE A 452 5.73 9.26 0.70
C PHE A 452 6.83 9.85 -0.18
N THR A 453 7.10 11.14 0.06
CA THR A 453 8.17 11.88 -0.62
C THR A 453 9.11 12.51 0.40
N ASP A 454 10.28 12.96 -0.07
CA ASP A 454 11.23 13.77 0.70
C ASP A 454 11.64 13.14 2.05
N PRO A 455 12.17 11.89 2.04
CA PRO A 455 12.55 11.22 3.27
C PRO A 455 13.68 11.95 4.00
N PHE A 456 13.55 12.14 5.31
CA PHE A 456 14.58 12.74 6.15
C PHE A 456 14.80 11.95 7.45
N ILE A 457 15.99 12.07 8.01
CA ILE A 457 16.40 11.39 9.23
C ILE A 457 16.70 12.41 10.32
N ILE A 458 16.26 12.11 11.55
CA ILE A 458 16.70 12.79 12.76
C ILE A 458 17.25 11.74 13.71
N ALA A 459 18.39 12.04 14.32
CA ALA A 459 19.04 11.21 15.34
C ALA A 459 19.72 12.12 16.39
N PRO A 460 20.18 11.58 17.54
CA PRO A 460 20.91 12.32 18.56
C PRO A 460 22.12 13.07 17.99
N THR A 461 22.86 12.41 17.09
CA THR A 461 24.07 12.96 16.47
C THR A 461 23.86 13.16 14.96
N ASP A 462 24.39 14.28 14.45
CA ASP A 462 24.40 14.62 13.01
C ASP A 462 25.51 13.90 12.23
N SER A 463 26.26 12.99 12.87
CA SER A 463 27.39 12.33 12.23
C SER A 463 26.91 11.40 11.11
N ALA A 464 27.74 11.23 10.08
CA ALA A 464 27.51 10.22 9.05
C ALA A 464 27.42 8.79 9.61
N ASP A 465 27.83 8.60 10.87
CA ASP A 465 27.79 7.34 11.61
C ASP A 465 26.56 7.25 12.51
N TYR A 466 25.37 7.48 11.93
CA TYR A 466 24.11 7.28 12.66
C TYR A 466 23.87 5.83 13.10
N LYS A 467 24.73 4.90 12.66
CA LYS A 467 24.59 3.45 12.84
C LYS A 467 24.48 3.02 14.30
N LYS A 468 25.09 3.76 15.23
CA LYS A 468 25.11 3.43 16.67
C LYS A 468 24.26 4.32 17.56
N ASN A 469 23.41 5.18 16.97
CA ASN A 469 22.51 6.01 17.77
C ASN A 469 21.48 5.16 18.54
N SER A 470 21.14 5.58 19.76
CA SER A 470 20.12 4.93 20.61
C SER A 470 18.72 5.01 20.03
N TRP A 471 18.44 6.04 19.22
CA TRP A 471 17.20 6.19 18.49
C TRP A 471 17.42 6.82 17.11
N VAL A 472 16.56 6.47 16.17
CA VAL A 472 16.48 7.09 14.84
C VAL A 472 15.03 7.32 14.47
N TYR A 473 14.75 8.53 14.02
CA TYR A 473 13.49 8.93 13.41
C TYR A 473 13.64 9.02 11.89
N MET A 474 12.69 8.44 11.16
CA MET A 474 12.52 8.65 9.73
C MET A 474 11.15 9.31 9.49
N GLY A 475 11.19 10.47 8.82
CA GLY A 475 10.01 11.26 8.48
C GLY A 475 9.91 11.56 6.99
N PHE A 476 8.70 11.93 6.58
CA PHE A 476 8.35 12.13 5.17
C PHE A 476 7.33 13.24 5.00
N ASN A 477 7.23 13.73 3.76
CA ASN A 477 6.01 14.36 3.26
C ASN A 477 5.00 13.26 2.89
N THR A 478 3.76 13.44 3.35
CA THR A 478 2.66 12.49 3.16
C THR A 478 1.87 12.79 1.87
N LEU A 479 0.99 11.87 1.50
CA LEU A 479 0.10 11.99 0.33
C LEU A 479 -0.71 13.31 0.32
N THR A 480 -1.09 13.82 1.49
CA THR A 480 -1.89 15.06 1.63
C THR A 480 -1.05 16.32 1.85
N GLY A 481 0.27 16.20 1.89
CA GLY A 481 1.20 17.32 2.10
C GLY A 481 1.51 17.65 3.55
N ASP A 482 0.94 16.93 4.52
CA ASP A 482 1.41 16.94 5.91
C ASP A 482 2.76 16.22 6.02
N THR A 483 3.38 16.27 7.20
CA THR A 483 4.53 15.42 7.55
C THR A 483 4.13 14.34 8.54
N ALA A 484 4.78 13.18 8.50
CA ALA A 484 4.64 12.14 9.51
C ALA A 484 5.84 11.19 9.48
N GLY A 485 5.99 10.36 10.52
CA GLY A 485 7.07 9.38 10.57
C GLY A 485 7.03 8.48 11.81
N MET A 486 8.10 7.70 11.95
CA MET A 486 8.30 6.83 13.11
C MET A 486 9.69 7.02 13.70
N SER A 487 9.79 6.99 15.03
CA SER A 487 11.05 6.86 15.74
C SER A 487 11.14 5.47 16.34
N ILE A 488 12.25 4.76 16.14
CA ILE A 488 12.54 3.53 16.87
C ILE A 488 13.63 3.83 17.89
N ILE A 489 13.36 3.50 19.14
CA ILE A 489 14.29 3.59 20.26
C ILE A 489 14.75 2.17 20.59
N GLN A 490 16.07 1.99 20.66
CA GLN A 490 16.69 0.79 21.22
C GLN A 490 16.78 0.97 22.74
N ASP A 491 16.23 0.01 23.48
CA ASP A 491 16.27 0.04 24.93
C ASP A 491 17.71 -0.12 25.46
N PRO A 492 18.12 0.61 26.51
CA PRO A 492 19.44 0.44 27.12
C PRO A 492 19.70 -0.98 27.68
N GLY A 493 18.66 -1.73 28.00
CA GLY A 493 18.68 -3.12 28.45
C GLY A 493 18.84 -4.16 27.34
N PHE A 494 19.09 -3.73 26.10
CA PHE A 494 19.52 -4.62 25.01
C PHE A 494 20.72 -5.48 25.41
N THR A 495 20.64 -6.80 25.21
CA THR A 495 21.74 -7.72 25.60
C THR A 495 22.73 -8.02 24.48
N THR A 496 22.79 -7.20 23.42
CA THR A 496 23.73 -7.37 22.31
C THR A 496 24.28 -6.03 21.81
N THR A 497 25.55 -6.05 21.39
CA THR A 497 26.26 -4.90 20.80
C THR A 497 26.34 -4.97 19.27
N ASN A 498 25.82 -6.04 18.65
CA ASN A 498 25.90 -6.28 17.20
C ASN A 498 24.93 -5.43 16.37
N THR A 499 24.16 -4.58 17.03
CA THR A 499 23.12 -3.77 16.41
C THR A 499 23.70 -2.54 15.74
N SER A 500 23.36 -2.34 14.46
CA SER A 500 23.58 -1.07 13.76
C SER A 500 22.39 -0.74 12.87
N TRP A 501 22.13 0.55 12.67
CA TRP A 501 21.02 0.98 11.80
C TRP A 501 21.26 0.61 10.34
N TYR A 502 20.33 -0.15 9.76
CA TYR A 502 20.23 -0.43 8.33
C TYR A 502 19.12 0.43 7.75
N ILE A 503 19.48 1.44 6.96
CA ILE A 503 18.56 2.46 6.45
C ILE A 503 18.63 2.54 4.93
N ILE A 504 17.49 2.47 4.26
CA ILE A 504 17.33 2.73 2.83
C ILE A 504 16.24 3.79 2.67
N ARG A 505 16.53 4.83 1.88
CA ARG A 505 15.65 5.98 1.66
C ARG A 505 15.74 6.48 0.22
N THR A 506 15.40 5.61 -0.72
CA THR A 506 15.53 5.90 -2.15
C THR A 506 14.20 6.44 -2.67
N PRO A 507 14.07 7.74 -3.01
CA PRO A 507 12.81 8.29 -3.51
C PRO A 507 12.53 7.95 -4.98
N ASP A 508 13.56 7.66 -5.78
CA ASP A 508 13.41 7.32 -7.21
C ASP A 508 12.73 5.97 -7.46
N ILE A 509 12.83 5.07 -6.48
CA ILE A 509 12.07 3.82 -6.42
C ILE A 509 11.63 3.79 -4.96
N PRO A 510 10.40 4.22 -4.59
CA PRO A 510 10.00 4.57 -3.23
C PRO A 510 10.21 3.39 -2.26
N PHE A 511 11.44 3.30 -1.79
CA PHE A 511 12.00 2.24 -0.96
C PHE A 511 12.47 2.92 0.30
N PHE A 512 11.58 2.88 1.27
CA PHE A 512 11.75 3.51 2.55
C PHE A 512 11.72 2.42 3.61
N TYR A 513 12.90 2.05 4.06
CA TYR A 513 13.11 0.97 4.99
C TYR A 513 14.08 1.43 6.06
N TYR A 514 13.79 1.09 7.31
CA TYR A 514 14.81 1.18 8.34
C TYR A 514 14.61 0.14 9.43
N SER A 515 15.74 -0.27 10.03
CA SER A 515 15.79 -1.29 11.06
C SER A 515 16.99 -1.02 11.98
N PRO A 516 16.83 -1.06 13.31
CA PRO A 516 17.94 -1.31 14.23
C PRO A 516 18.40 -2.77 14.05
N ALA A 517 19.16 -3.04 12.99
CA ALA A 517 19.47 -4.38 12.54
C ALA A 517 20.39 -5.08 13.54
N VAL A 518 19.83 -6.05 14.28
CA VAL A 518 20.45 -6.64 15.46
C VAL A 518 21.66 -7.53 15.15
N LEU A 519 21.75 -7.99 13.90
CA LEU A 519 22.84 -8.82 13.37
C LEU A 519 23.74 -8.03 12.41
N TYR A 520 23.63 -6.70 12.36
CA TYR A 520 24.38 -5.91 11.37
C TYR A 520 25.89 -6.05 11.53
N ASP A 521 26.42 -6.07 12.75
CA ASP A 521 27.88 -6.18 12.98
C ASP A 521 28.36 -7.63 13.16
N GLY A 522 27.48 -8.60 12.90
CA GLY A 522 27.84 -10.01 12.86
C GLY A 522 26.80 -10.93 13.49
N LYS A 523 27.04 -12.23 13.32
CA LYS A 523 26.21 -13.31 13.88
C LYS A 523 26.23 -13.32 15.41
N ILE A 524 25.16 -13.86 15.99
CA ILE A 524 25.06 -14.15 17.42
C ILE A 524 25.03 -15.67 17.59
N ILE A 525 25.78 -16.19 18.57
CA ILE A 525 25.80 -17.61 18.93
C ILE A 525 25.24 -17.73 20.34
N LEU A 526 24.24 -18.59 20.50
CA LEU A 526 23.59 -18.91 21.77
C LEU A 526 23.74 -20.40 22.03
N ASN A 527 24.21 -20.78 23.22
CA ASN A 527 24.19 -22.16 23.68
C ASN A 527 22.81 -22.49 24.26
N LYS A 528 22.52 -23.78 24.43
CA LYS A 528 21.28 -24.23 25.05
C LYS A 528 21.01 -23.53 26.39
N GLY A 529 19.86 -22.87 26.50
CA GLY A 529 19.44 -22.12 27.68
C GLY A 529 19.87 -20.66 27.71
N ASP A 530 20.80 -20.23 26.83
CA ASP A 530 21.16 -18.82 26.70
C ASP A 530 19.95 -18.00 26.25
N GLN A 531 19.85 -16.79 26.78
CA GLN A 531 18.79 -15.84 26.48
C GLN A 531 19.32 -14.58 25.80
N LEU A 532 18.57 -14.10 24.81
CA LEU A 532 18.76 -12.80 24.17
C LEU A 532 17.53 -11.95 24.43
N HIS A 533 17.69 -10.79 25.05
CA HIS A 533 16.61 -9.86 25.33
C HIS A 533 16.72 -8.64 24.43
N LEU A 534 15.64 -8.38 23.68
CA LEU A 534 15.54 -7.25 22.76
C LEU A 534 14.29 -6.45 23.09
N LYS A 535 14.48 -5.23 23.61
CA LYS A 535 13.40 -4.29 23.89
C LYS A 535 13.48 -3.05 23.01
N TYR A 536 12.33 -2.57 22.58
CA TYR A 536 12.21 -1.42 21.69
C TYR A 536 11.00 -0.58 22.08
N ARG A 537 11.08 0.73 21.83
CA ARG A 537 9.90 1.60 21.71
C ARG A 537 9.79 2.15 20.30
N VAL A 538 8.64 1.99 19.66
CA VAL A 538 8.32 2.60 18.36
C VAL A 538 7.35 3.74 18.59
N CYS A 539 7.77 4.98 18.36
CA CYS A 539 6.92 6.16 18.45
C CYS A 539 6.34 6.50 17.08
N ILE A 540 5.01 6.56 16.98
CA ILE A 540 4.27 6.96 15.77
C ILE A 540 3.95 8.45 15.89
N ILE A 541 4.49 9.26 14.97
CA ILE A 541 4.50 10.71 15.10
C ILE A 541 3.82 11.36 13.89
N PRO A 542 2.65 12.00 14.07
CA PRO A 542 2.05 12.85 13.07
C PRO A 542 2.67 14.25 13.11
N GLY A 543 2.68 14.92 11.97
CA GLY A 543 3.17 16.29 11.83
C GLY A 543 4.69 16.40 11.87
N LYS A 544 5.14 17.65 11.89
CA LYS A 544 6.55 18.00 11.92
C LYS A 544 7.09 17.79 13.32
N THR A 545 8.23 17.11 13.42
CA THR A 545 8.94 16.89 14.68
C THR A 545 10.41 17.33 14.55
N GLY A 546 11.10 17.42 15.69
CA GLY A 546 12.49 17.87 15.77
C GLY A 546 13.28 17.10 16.80
N ARG A 547 14.62 17.24 16.76
CA ARG A 547 15.53 16.52 17.67
C ARG A 547 15.16 16.70 19.15
N GLU A 548 14.84 17.91 19.57
CA GLU A 548 14.51 18.20 20.97
C GLU A 548 13.29 17.41 21.47
N GLU A 549 12.23 17.34 20.66
CA GLU A 549 11.03 16.57 21.01
C GLU A 549 11.31 15.07 21.04
N LEU A 550 12.08 14.56 20.06
CA LEU A 550 12.47 13.15 20.00
C LEU A 550 13.37 12.77 21.18
N GLU A 551 14.30 13.64 21.56
CA GLU A 551 15.17 13.45 22.72
C GLU A 551 14.36 13.48 24.02
N LYS A 552 13.35 14.34 24.13
CA LYS A 552 12.42 14.32 25.27
C LYS A 552 11.69 12.98 25.36
N LYS A 553 11.15 12.46 24.26
CA LYS A 553 10.48 11.14 24.22
C LYS A 553 11.42 10.00 24.61
N TYR A 554 12.68 10.05 24.17
CA TYR A 554 13.70 9.09 24.57
C TYR A 554 13.97 9.14 26.08
N ASN A 555 14.19 10.33 26.65
CA ASN A 555 14.42 10.49 28.08
C ASN A 555 13.20 10.09 28.92
N GLU A 556 11.99 10.37 28.45
CA GLU A 556 10.75 9.89 29.10
C GLU A 556 10.68 8.36 29.14
N TYR A 557 11.05 7.69 28.04
CA TYR A 557 11.10 6.23 27.99
C TYR A 557 12.13 5.65 28.96
N VAL A 558 13.38 6.14 28.91
CA VAL A 558 14.47 5.58 29.71
C VAL A 558 14.28 5.84 31.22
N ASN A 559 13.62 6.94 31.60
CA ASN A 559 13.33 7.24 33.01
C ASN A 559 12.09 6.50 33.56
N GLN A 560 11.31 5.82 32.72
CA GLN A 560 10.20 4.95 33.15
C GLN A 560 10.66 3.52 33.49
N ILE A 561 11.88 3.17 33.11
CA ILE A 561 12.58 1.90 33.40
C ILE A 561 13.30 2.04 34.74
#